data_AF-A0A314Z8K1-F1
#
_entry.id   AF-A0A314Z8K1-F1
#
_cell.length_a   1.000
_cell.length_b   1.000
_cell.length_c   1.000
_cell.angle_alpha   90.00
_cell.angle_beta   90.00
_cell.angle_gamma   90.00
#
_symmetry.space_group_name_H-M   'P 1'
#
loop_
_entity.id
_entity.type
_entity.pdbx_description
1 polymer ?
#
loop_
_entity_poly.entity_id
_entity_poly.type
_entity_poly.pdbx_seq_one_letter_code
_entity_poly.pdbx_strand_id
1 'polypeptide(L)'
;MQRFGDGPGNELALESFGDYTRKVGHIKFSDFNNKTRNGKSVPNLLNNVWYQPEEVFPVHGTPEVRQHAFWVPVNPKFFAVAKELEDLKLGGCVNTTCLPRAPIVVRVKRGISASVFVDNRAYREFLNSKFNATSIDMESAAVALVCHQQKKPFIVIRALSDLAGGGSSVSNEANTFASLAAQNAVDVVLRFISLLCS
;
A
#
# COMPACT_ATOMS: atom_id res chain seq x y z
N MET A 1 3.87 -5.73 -14.65
CA MET A 1 4.05 -6.06 -16.09
C MET A 1 2.84 -5.61 -16.91
N GLN A 2 3.03 -4.88 -18.00
CA GLN A 2 1.96 -4.53 -18.96
C GLN A 2 2.12 -5.37 -20.23
N ARG A 3 1.03 -5.97 -20.73
CA ARG A 3 1.05 -6.76 -21.97
C ARG A 3 -0.24 -6.59 -22.76
N PHE A 4 -0.12 -6.28 -24.05
CA PHE A 4 -1.24 -6.15 -24.97
C PHE A 4 -1.63 -7.52 -25.58
N GLY A 5 -2.89 -7.70 -25.96
CA GLY A 5 -3.41 -8.89 -26.65
C GLY A 5 -3.71 -10.09 -25.74
N ASP A 6 -2.95 -10.26 -24.65
CA ASP A 6 -3.07 -11.41 -23.76
C ASP A 6 -3.96 -11.12 -22.54
N GLY A 7 -4.87 -12.05 -22.26
CA GLY A 7 -5.77 -12.05 -21.11
C GLY A 7 -5.31 -13.00 -20.00
N PRO A 8 -6.12 -13.21 -18.94
CA PRO A 8 -5.70 -14.02 -17.80
C PRO A 8 -5.42 -15.49 -18.09
N GLY A 9 -5.98 -16.03 -19.17
CA GLY A 9 -5.71 -17.39 -19.63
C GLY A 9 -4.38 -17.56 -20.35
N ASN A 10 -3.76 -16.47 -20.81
CA ASN A 10 -2.53 -16.49 -21.60
C ASN A 10 -1.30 -16.36 -20.70
N GLU A 11 -0.26 -17.17 -20.95
CA GLU A 11 0.99 -17.12 -20.18
C GLU A 11 1.73 -15.78 -20.35
N LEU A 12 2.22 -15.22 -19.24
CA LEU A 12 3.05 -14.02 -19.27
C LEU A 12 4.44 -14.34 -19.80
N ALA A 13 5.11 -13.34 -20.37
CA ALA A 13 6.51 -13.55 -20.76
C ALA A 13 7.29 -13.85 -19.48
N LEU A 14 8.25 -14.76 -19.53
CA LEU A 14 9.06 -15.21 -18.38
C LEU A 14 8.29 -15.87 -17.21
N GLU A 15 6.99 -16.15 -17.35
CA GLU A 15 6.24 -16.88 -16.32
C GLU A 15 6.77 -18.30 -16.12
N SER A 16 7.14 -18.98 -17.20
CA SER A 16 7.79 -20.30 -17.17
C SER A 16 9.11 -20.32 -16.39
N PHE A 17 9.82 -19.18 -16.33
CA PHE A 17 11.07 -19.04 -15.59
C PHE A 17 10.82 -18.61 -14.12
N GLY A 18 9.58 -18.26 -13.77
CA GLY A 18 9.16 -17.87 -12.43
C GLY A 18 9.28 -16.38 -12.13
N ASP A 19 9.78 -15.57 -13.07
CA ASP A 19 10.00 -14.13 -12.91
C ASP A 19 8.68 -13.35 -12.80
N TYR A 20 7.63 -13.85 -13.48
CA TYR A 20 6.30 -13.26 -13.43
C TYR A 20 5.23 -14.31 -13.17
N THR A 21 4.07 -13.85 -12.70
CA THR A 21 2.94 -14.71 -12.37
C THR A 21 1.61 -14.04 -12.65
N ARG A 22 0.61 -14.85 -13.02
CA ARG A 22 -0.80 -14.45 -13.13
C ARG A 22 -1.59 -14.66 -11.84
N LYS A 23 -0.99 -15.33 -10.86
CA LYS A 23 -1.68 -15.81 -9.65
C LYS A 23 -1.99 -14.70 -8.63
N VAL A 24 -1.28 -13.57 -8.69
CA VAL A 24 -1.44 -12.45 -7.75
C VAL A 24 -2.68 -11.62 -8.09
N GLY A 25 -2.76 -11.14 -9.32
CA GLY A 25 -3.85 -10.30 -9.79
C GLY A 25 -3.44 -9.37 -10.91
N HIS A 26 -4.44 -8.82 -11.61
CA HIS A 26 -4.26 -7.82 -12.65
C HIS A 26 -5.36 -6.77 -12.58
N ILE A 27 -5.06 -5.62 -13.17
CA ILE A 27 -6.03 -4.61 -13.58
C ILE A 27 -6.26 -4.75 -15.06
N LYS A 28 -7.53 -4.90 -15.44
CA LYS A 28 -7.97 -4.76 -16.82
C LYS A 28 -8.51 -3.35 -17.01
N PHE A 29 -7.78 -2.52 -17.76
CA PHE A 29 -8.11 -1.09 -17.90
C PHE A 29 -9.50 -0.86 -18.48
N SER A 30 -9.96 -1.73 -19.38
CA SER A 30 -11.25 -1.58 -20.02
C SER A 30 -12.43 -1.66 -19.03
N ASP A 31 -12.24 -2.26 -17.86
CA ASP A 31 -13.28 -2.37 -16.83
C ASP A 31 -13.59 -1.02 -16.18
N PHE A 32 -12.72 -0.01 -16.38
CA PHE A 32 -12.83 1.33 -15.83
C PHE A 32 -13.12 2.40 -16.92
N ASN A 33 -13.46 2.00 -18.14
CA ASN A 33 -13.83 2.94 -19.21
C ASN A 33 -15.20 3.59 -18.92
N ASN A 34 -15.32 4.90 -19.17
CA ASN A 34 -16.57 5.65 -18.98
C ASN A 34 -17.69 5.21 -19.95
N LYS A 35 -17.33 4.66 -21.13
CA LYS A 35 -18.28 4.12 -22.11
C LYS A 35 -18.29 2.60 -22.04
N THR A 36 -19.21 2.02 -21.27
CA THR A 36 -19.58 0.61 -21.39
C THR A 36 -20.72 0.48 -22.40
N ARG A 37 -20.50 -0.26 -23.49
CA ARG A 37 -21.58 -0.53 -24.45
C ARG A 37 -22.49 -1.57 -23.81
N ASN A 38 -23.73 -1.18 -23.47
CA ASN A 38 -24.72 -2.06 -22.83
C ASN A 38 -24.23 -2.68 -21.50
N GLY A 39 -23.49 -1.92 -20.68
CA GLY A 39 -22.94 -2.41 -19.41
C GLY A 39 -21.78 -3.41 -19.54
N LYS A 40 -21.33 -3.70 -20.77
CA LYS A 40 -20.15 -4.52 -21.03
C LYS A 40 -18.93 -3.64 -21.25
N SER A 41 -17.83 -4.02 -20.60
CA SER A 41 -16.51 -3.44 -20.83
C SER A 41 -16.12 -3.56 -22.31
N VAL A 42 -15.74 -2.44 -22.92
CA VAL A 42 -15.21 -2.40 -24.30
C VAL A 42 -13.69 -2.46 -24.22
N PRO A 43 -13.03 -3.44 -24.85
CA PRO A 43 -11.57 -3.55 -24.85
C PRO A 43 -10.89 -2.25 -25.27
N ASN A 44 -9.73 -1.95 -24.68
CA ASN A 44 -8.91 -0.82 -25.06
C ASN A 44 -7.45 -1.27 -25.27
N LEU A 45 -6.64 -0.38 -25.85
CA LEU A 45 -5.24 -0.66 -26.16
C LEU A 45 -4.36 -0.80 -24.91
N LEU A 46 -4.79 -0.31 -23.75
CA LEU A 46 -4.04 -0.46 -22.49
C LEU A 46 -4.11 -1.89 -21.93
N ASN A 47 -5.16 -2.64 -22.27
CA ASN A 47 -5.38 -4.05 -21.91
C ASN A 47 -5.23 -4.34 -20.41
N ASN A 48 -4.15 -5.01 -19.99
CA ASN A 48 -3.94 -5.45 -18.60
C ASN A 48 -2.59 -5.00 -18.03
N VAL A 49 -2.57 -4.66 -16.74
CA VAL A 49 -1.35 -4.58 -15.91
C VAL A 49 -1.43 -5.63 -14.81
N TRP A 50 -0.38 -6.43 -14.72
CA TRP A 50 -0.21 -7.51 -13.76
C TRP A 50 0.66 -7.10 -12.59
N TYR A 51 0.19 -7.41 -11.38
CA TYR A 51 0.97 -7.29 -10.15
C TYR A 51 1.92 -8.46 -10.02
N GLN A 52 3.15 -8.16 -9.63
CA GLN A 52 4.25 -9.12 -9.61
C GLN A 52 4.91 -9.10 -8.22
N PRO A 53 5.39 -10.26 -7.73
CA PRO A 53 6.30 -10.25 -6.60
C PRO A 53 7.61 -9.55 -7.00
N GLU A 54 8.28 -8.97 -6.02
CA GLU A 54 9.64 -8.47 -6.19
C GLU A 54 10.64 -9.63 -6.11
N GLU A 55 11.67 -9.57 -6.94
CA GLU A 55 12.82 -10.46 -6.83
C GLU A 55 13.70 -10.01 -5.65
N VAL A 56 14.11 -10.96 -4.81
CA VAL A 56 14.91 -10.69 -3.61
C VAL A 56 16.05 -11.68 -3.45
N PHE A 57 17.14 -11.21 -2.85
CA PHE A 57 18.33 -12.01 -2.52
C PHE A 57 18.65 -11.84 -1.03
N PRO A 58 17.90 -12.52 -0.13
CA PRO A 58 18.06 -12.30 1.29
C PRO A 58 19.41 -12.81 1.80
N VAL A 59 20.02 -12.11 2.75
CA VAL A 59 21.33 -12.49 3.36
C VAL A 59 21.33 -13.83 4.08
N HIS A 60 20.14 -14.39 4.30
CA HIS A 60 19.91 -15.69 4.93
C HIS A 60 19.50 -16.77 3.93
N GLY A 61 19.48 -16.45 2.63
CA GLY A 61 19.30 -17.40 1.54
C GLY A 61 20.63 -17.91 1.00
N THR A 62 20.57 -18.70 -0.06
CA THR A 62 21.75 -19.11 -0.83
C THR A 62 22.17 -17.96 -1.76
N PRO A 63 23.45 -17.54 -1.77
CA PRO A 63 23.95 -16.51 -2.70
C PRO A 63 23.61 -16.85 -4.15
N GLU A 64 23.30 -15.83 -4.95
CA GLU A 64 22.90 -15.96 -6.36
C GLU A 64 21.63 -16.80 -6.63
N VAL A 65 20.92 -17.24 -5.59
CA VAL A 65 19.62 -17.90 -5.73
C VAL A 65 18.53 -16.90 -5.40
N ARG A 66 17.84 -16.45 -6.45
CA ARG A 66 16.71 -15.53 -6.34
C ARG A 66 15.55 -16.14 -5.55
N GLN A 67 14.86 -15.29 -4.80
CA GLN A 67 13.59 -15.57 -4.15
C GLN A 67 12.57 -14.49 -4.54
N HIS A 68 11.31 -14.68 -4.14
CA HIS A 68 10.22 -13.77 -4.50
C HIS A 68 9.45 -13.32 -3.27
N ALA A 69 9.18 -12.02 -3.17
CA ALA A 69 8.40 -11.43 -2.09
C ALA A 69 7.27 -10.58 -2.68
N PHE A 70 6.02 -11.02 -2.48
CA PHE A 70 4.84 -10.18 -2.75
C PHE A 70 4.34 -9.48 -1.48
N TRP A 71 4.35 -10.19 -0.35
CA TRP A 71 4.02 -9.63 0.96
C TRP A 71 5.24 -9.76 1.88
N VAL A 72 5.62 -8.64 2.47
CA VAL A 72 6.70 -8.61 3.47
C VAL A 72 6.07 -8.48 4.87
N PRO A 73 6.19 -9.51 5.73
CA PRO A 73 5.61 -9.46 7.07
C PRO A 73 6.41 -8.51 7.97
N VAL A 74 5.69 -7.69 8.74
CA VAL A 74 6.28 -6.90 9.84
C VAL A 74 6.71 -7.80 11.00
N ASN A 75 7.55 -7.28 11.89
CA ASN A 75 7.95 -8.00 13.09
C ASN A 75 6.72 -8.26 14.01
N PRO A 76 6.45 -9.52 14.40
CA PRO A 76 5.25 -9.85 15.17
C PRO A 76 5.24 -9.28 16.59
N LYS A 77 6.41 -9.15 17.23
CA LYS A 77 6.53 -8.51 18.55
C LYS A 77 6.20 -7.02 18.46
N PHE A 78 6.75 -6.32 17.46
CA PHE A 78 6.45 -4.91 17.22
C PHE A 78 4.96 -4.70 16.91
N PHE A 79 4.37 -5.58 16.10
CA PHE A 79 2.94 -5.50 15.78
C PHE A 79 2.03 -5.77 17.00
N ALA A 80 2.46 -6.63 17.92
CA ALA A 80 1.76 -6.85 19.18
C ALA A 80 1.83 -5.62 20.10
N VAL A 81 3.02 -5.03 20.27
CA VAL A 81 3.24 -3.80 21.06
C VAL A 81 2.44 -2.63 20.48
N ALA A 82 2.32 -2.53 19.15
CA ALA A 82 1.55 -1.49 18.49
C ALA A 82 0.06 -1.45 18.89
N LYS A 83 -0.47 -2.51 19.51
CA LYS A 83 -1.85 -2.52 20.05
C LYS A 83 -2.02 -1.48 21.16
N GLU A 84 -1.00 -1.26 21.98
CA GLU A 84 -1.05 -0.28 23.08
C GLU A 84 -1.08 1.18 22.60
N LEU A 85 -0.86 1.40 21.30
CA LEU A 85 -0.95 2.72 20.69
C LEU A 85 -2.40 3.10 20.32
N GLU A 86 -3.33 2.14 20.29
CA GLU A 86 -4.72 2.36 19.86
C GLU A 86 -5.47 3.35 20.78
N ASP A 87 -5.03 3.47 22.05
CA ASP A 87 -5.59 4.42 23.03
C ASP A 87 -4.91 5.80 23.02
N LEU A 88 -3.93 6.03 22.14
CA LEU A 88 -3.19 7.30 22.10
C LEU A 88 -4.09 8.43 21.59
N LYS A 89 -4.14 9.53 22.36
CA LYS A 89 -4.83 10.76 21.95
C LYS A 89 -3.97 11.54 20.97
N LEU A 90 -4.52 11.81 19.79
CA LEU A 90 -3.85 12.50 18.69
C LEU A 90 -4.38 13.93 18.51
N GLY A 91 -3.54 14.80 17.95
CA GLY A 91 -3.94 16.15 17.57
C GLY A 91 -4.97 16.12 16.45
N GLY A 92 -5.99 17.00 16.52
CA GLY A 92 -7.10 17.02 15.57
C GLY A 92 -7.20 18.26 14.67
N CYS A 93 -6.32 19.25 14.82
CA CYS A 93 -6.45 20.55 14.15
C CYS A 93 -5.13 21.09 13.62
N VAL A 94 -5.20 21.85 12.52
CA VAL A 94 -4.13 22.71 12.00
C VAL A 94 -4.65 24.14 12.00
N ASN A 95 -3.99 25.04 12.74
CA ASN A 95 -4.45 26.42 12.94
C ASN A 95 -5.91 26.45 13.43
N THR A 96 -6.82 27.04 12.65
CA THR A 96 -8.25 27.12 12.96
C THR A 96 -9.09 26.01 12.33
N THR A 97 -8.47 25.12 11.53
CA THR A 97 -9.17 24.06 10.79
C THR A 97 -8.99 22.73 11.50
N CYS A 98 -10.11 22.10 11.89
CA CYS A 98 -10.12 20.84 12.61
C CYS A 98 -10.74 19.71 11.79
N LEU A 99 -10.30 18.47 12.05
CA LEU A 99 -10.93 17.27 11.54
C LEU A 99 -12.33 17.10 12.16
N PRO A 100 -13.33 16.64 11.40
CA PRO A 100 -14.69 16.42 11.90
C PRO A 100 -14.78 15.25 12.89
N ARG A 101 -13.77 14.38 12.90
CA ARG A 101 -13.64 13.25 13.84
C ARG A 101 -12.23 13.25 14.40
N ALA A 102 -12.12 12.91 15.68
CA ALA A 102 -10.81 12.73 16.31
C ALA A 102 -10.01 11.65 15.56
N PRO A 103 -8.75 11.91 15.20
CA PRO A 103 -7.90 10.89 14.61
C PRO A 103 -7.61 9.79 15.64
N ILE A 104 -7.50 8.56 15.15
CA ILE A 104 -7.26 7.36 15.95
C ILE A 104 -6.12 6.55 15.36
N VAL A 105 -5.44 5.78 16.20
CA VAL A 105 -4.48 4.77 15.75
C VAL A 105 -5.20 3.45 15.58
N VAL A 106 -4.97 2.77 14.46
CA VAL A 106 -5.57 1.46 14.16
C VAL A 106 -4.52 0.54 13.57
N ARG A 107 -4.40 -0.68 14.11
CA ARG A 107 -3.64 -1.74 13.44
C ARG A 107 -4.41 -2.29 12.25
N VAL A 108 -3.73 -2.36 11.12
CA VAL A 108 -4.30 -2.88 9.88
C VAL A 108 -3.60 -4.16 9.46
N LYS A 109 -4.29 -4.97 8.65
CA LYS A 109 -3.72 -6.24 8.15
C LYS A 109 -2.66 -5.99 7.07
N ARG A 110 -2.86 -5.00 6.20
CA ARG A 110 -2.02 -4.76 5.02
C ARG A 110 -1.98 -3.27 4.66
N GLY A 111 -0.77 -2.77 4.44
CA GLY A 111 -0.48 -1.53 3.73
C GLY A 111 0.31 -1.85 2.47
N ILE A 112 0.28 -0.95 1.49
CA ILE A 112 1.01 -1.08 0.22
C ILE A 112 1.73 0.23 -0.09
N SER A 113 2.67 0.20 -1.02
CA SER A 113 3.27 1.40 -1.58
C SER A 113 3.16 1.42 -3.10
N ALA A 114 3.16 2.60 -3.69
CA ALA A 114 3.23 2.80 -5.13
C ALA A 114 4.12 3.99 -5.46
N SER A 115 4.80 3.98 -6.61
CA SER A 115 5.61 5.10 -7.08
C SER A 115 4.79 6.29 -7.60
N VAL A 116 3.48 6.32 -7.33
CA VAL A 116 2.54 7.35 -7.77
C VAL A 116 1.71 7.81 -6.59
N PHE A 117 1.42 9.11 -6.54
CA PHE A 117 0.41 9.64 -5.64
C PHE A 117 -0.98 9.19 -6.11
N VAL A 118 -1.70 8.45 -5.27
CA VAL A 118 -3.01 7.90 -5.63
C VAL A 118 -4.11 8.83 -5.14
N ASP A 119 -4.69 9.59 -6.06
CA ASP A 119 -5.93 10.36 -5.85
C ASP A 119 -7.02 9.88 -6.81
N ASN A 120 -7.40 8.61 -6.68
CA ASN A 120 -8.31 7.96 -7.61
C ASN A 120 -9.17 6.93 -6.89
N ARG A 121 -10.46 7.24 -6.72
CA ARG A 121 -11.42 6.40 -6.01
C ARG A 121 -11.49 4.99 -6.56
N ALA A 122 -11.59 4.84 -7.89
CA ALA A 122 -11.76 3.54 -8.53
C ALA A 122 -10.51 2.67 -8.34
N TYR A 123 -9.33 3.26 -8.45
CA TYR A 123 -8.08 2.55 -8.22
C TYR A 123 -7.91 2.15 -6.75
N ARG A 124 -8.22 3.05 -5.80
CA ARG A 124 -8.23 2.75 -4.36
C ARG A 124 -9.18 1.60 -4.01
N GLU A 125 -10.41 1.61 -4.55
CA GLU A 125 -11.40 0.55 -4.34
C GLU A 125 -10.94 -0.79 -4.94
N PHE A 126 -10.30 -0.77 -6.11
CA PHE A 126 -9.64 -1.94 -6.66
C PHE A 126 -8.57 -2.49 -5.71
N LEU A 127 -7.67 -1.64 -5.22
CA LEU A 127 -6.58 -2.05 -4.33
C LEU A 127 -7.12 -2.66 -3.01
N ASN A 128 -8.17 -2.05 -2.44
CA ASN A 128 -8.81 -2.59 -1.26
C ASN A 128 -9.50 -3.93 -1.54
N SER A 129 -10.31 -4.03 -2.60
CA SER A 129 -11.04 -5.27 -2.91
C SER A 129 -10.12 -6.43 -3.29
N LYS A 130 -9.02 -6.17 -4.01
CA LYS A 130 -8.09 -7.22 -4.44
C LYS A 130 -7.06 -7.60 -3.39
N PHE A 131 -6.51 -6.62 -2.68
CA PHE A 131 -5.39 -6.86 -1.77
C PHE A 131 -5.75 -6.74 -0.30
N ASN A 132 -6.97 -6.31 0.03
CA ASN A 132 -7.38 -5.95 1.39
C ASN A 132 -6.43 -4.92 2.02
N ALA A 133 -5.90 -4.02 1.19
CA ALA A 133 -5.02 -2.93 1.60
C ALA A 133 -5.88 -1.75 2.08
N THR A 134 -5.50 -1.18 3.22
CA THR A 134 -6.22 -0.06 3.84
C THR A 134 -5.45 1.25 3.78
N SER A 135 -4.15 1.19 3.49
CA SER A 135 -3.29 2.35 3.31
C SER A 135 -2.40 2.17 2.10
N ILE A 136 -2.11 3.27 1.41
CA ILE A 136 -1.14 3.37 0.33
C ILE A 136 -0.21 4.55 0.60
N ASP A 137 1.09 4.33 0.51
CA ASP A 137 2.11 5.38 0.55
C ASP A 137 3.10 5.20 -0.60
N MET A 138 4.26 5.88 -0.55
CA MET A 138 5.24 5.86 -1.64
C MET A 138 6.57 5.20 -1.27
N GLU A 139 6.80 4.85 0.01
CA GLU A 139 8.12 4.42 0.49
C GLU A 139 8.12 3.12 1.31
N SER A 140 7.07 2.84 2.10
CA SER A 140 7.12 1.81 3.15
C SER A 140 7.48 0.40 2.66
N ALA A 141 6.96 -0.02 1.50
CA ALA A 141 7.23 -1.33 0.91
C ALA A 141 8.69 -1.46 0.46
N ALA A 142 9.30 -0.39 -0.06
CA ALA A 142 10.71 -0.40 -0.46
C ALA A 142 11.62 -0.56 0.78
N VAL A 143 11.33 0.17 1.86
CA VAL A 143 12.06 0.01 3.14
C VAL A 143 11.85 -1.39 3.71
N ALA A 144 10.62 -1.90 3.70
CA ALA A 144 10.29 -3.25 4.15
C ALA A 144 11.08 -4.32 3.37
N LEU A 145 11.21 -4.17 2.06
CA LEU A 145 11.96 -5.10 1.21
C LEU A 145 13.44 -5.14 1.59
N VAL A 146 14.05 -3.99 1.88
CA VAL A 146 15.44 -3.93 2.38
C VAL A 146 15.55 -4.59 3.75
N CYS A 147 14.65 -4.29 4.69
CA CYS A 147 14.64 -4.92 6.02
C CYS A 147 14.50 -6.44 5.92
N HIS A 148 13.62 -6.92 5.03
CA HIS A 148 13.43 -8.34 4.77
C HIS A 148 14.70 -9.01 4.26
N GLN A 149 15.31 -8.42 3.21
CA GLN A 149 16.55 -8.96 2.64
C GLN A 149 17.69 -8.97 3.65
N GLN A 150 17.77 -7.96 4.53
CA GLN A 150 18.81 -7.83 5.56
C GLN A 150 18.47 -8.51 6.90
N LYS A 151 17.36 -9.27 6.97
CA LYS A 151 16.87 -9.92 8.19
C LYS A 151 16.78 -8.96 9.39
N LYS A 152 16.33 -7.72 9.15
CA LYS A 152 16.12 -6.71 10.18
C LYS A 152 14.65 -6.64 10.57
N PRO A 153 14.31 -6.65 11.88
CA PRO A 153 12.94 -6.47 12.32
C PRO A 153 12.47 -5.06 11.98
N PHE A 154 11.24 -4.93 11.50
CA PHE A 154 10.65 -3.64 11.15
C PHE A 154 9.15 -3.62 11.43
N ILE A 155 8.59 -2.42 11.54
CA ILE A 155 7.16 -2.13 11.53
C ILE A 155 6.95 -0.83 10.75
N VAL A 156 5.80 -0.68 10.11
CA VAL A 156 5.41 0.54 9.42
C VAL A 156 4.35 1.24 10.26
N ILE A 157 4.59 2.50 10.61
CA ILE A 157 3.63 3.40 11.24
C ILE A 157 3.39 4.53 10.25
N ARG A 158 2.14 4.70 9.81
CA ARG A 158 1.77 5.69 8.80
C ARG A 158 0.54 6.46 9.25
N ALA A 159 0.62 7.79 9.20
CA ALA A 159 -0.53 8.66 9.29
C ALA A 159 -1.08 8.93 7.87
N LEU A 160 -2.40 8.91 7.74
CA LEU A 160 -3.10 9.19 6.48
C LEU A 160 -3.40 10.70 6.40
N SER A 161 -2.80 11.38 5.42
CA SER A 161 -3.02 12.81 5.18
C SER A 161 -4.21 13.10 4.25
N ASP A 162 -4.64 12.11 3.49
CA ASP A 162 -5.76 12.18 2.55
C ASP A 162 -6.50 10.85 2.40
N LEU A 163 -7.50 10.82 1.52
CA LEU A 163 -8.41 9.69 1.34
C LEU A 163 -8.22 8.94 0.02
N ALA A 164 -7.15 9.23 -0.73
CA ALA A 164 -6.81 8.59 -2.00
C ALA A 164 -7.97 8.60 -3.02
N GLY A 165 -8.56 9.78 -3.25
CA GLY A 165 -9.76 9.95 -4.08
C GLY A 165 -11.09 9.75 -3.33
N GLY A 166 -11.06 9.60 -2.01
CA GLY A 166 -12.27 9.60 -1.18
C GLY A 166 -12.81 10.99 -0.84
N GLY A 167 -12.02 12.04 -1.11
CA GLY A 167 -12.36 13.45 -0.91
C GLY A 167 -13.14 14.06 -2.08
N SER A 168 -13.14 15.40 -2.16
CA SER A 168 -13.73 16.12 -3.29
C SER A 168 -12.82 16.06 -4.52
N SER A 169 -13.38 16.22 -5.72
CA SER A 169 -12.58 16.31 -6.96
C SER A 169 -11.88 17.66 -7.14
N VAL A 170 -12.08 18.62 -6.24
CA VAL A 170 -11.60 20.01 -6.36
C VAL A 170 -10.40 20.27 -5.43
N SER A 171 -10.32 19.55 -4.32
CA SER A 171 -9.23 19.68 -3.35
C SER A 171 -8.93 18.36 -2.66
N ASN A 172 -7.65 18.14 -2.38
CA ASN A 172 -7.15 16.99 -1.62
C ASN A 172 -6.84 17.41 -0.17
N GLU A 173 -7.24 16.59 0.79
CA GLU A 173 -7.08 16.85 2.22
C GLU A 173 -5.61 17.02 2.65
N ALA A 174 -4.67 16.42 1.92
CA ALA A 174 -3.24 16.55 2.18
C ALA A 174 -2.77 18.00 2.16
N ASN A 175 -3.36 18.85 1.32
CA ASN A 175 -3.01 20.28 1.25
C ASN A 175 -3.26 21.02 2.58
N THR A 176 -4.16 20.51 3.42
CA THR A 176 -4.51 21.12 4.71
C THR A 176 -3.92 20.34 5.89
N PHE A 177 -3.96 19.01 5.83
CA PHE A 177 -3.69 18.15 6.99
C PHE A 177 -2.34 17.44 6.96
N ALA A 178 -1.49 17.65 5.95
CA ALA A 178 -0.17 17.01 5.90
C ALA A 178 0.68 17.27 7.15
N SER A 179 0.69 18.49 7.68
CA SER A 179 1.44 18.84 8.90
C SER A 179 0.88 18.13 10.14
N LEU A 180 -0.45 18.02 10.25
CA LEU A 180 -1.10 17.27 11.34
C LEU A 180 -0.79 15.78 11.27
N ALA A 181 -0.88 15.19 10.07
CA ALA A 181 -0.55 13.80 9.85
C ALA A 181 0.91 13.52 10.20
N ALA A 182 1.84 14.39 9.78
CA ALA A 182 3.25 14.27 10.12
C ALA A 182 3.49 14.33 11.64
N GLN A 183 2.89 15.31 12.35
CA GLN A 183 3.02 15.43 13.79
C GLN A 183 2.46 14.20 14.53
N ASN A 184 1.24 13.78 14.17
CA ASN A 184 0.62 12.60 14.76
C ASN A 184 1.46 11.33 14.51
N ALA A 185 2.06 11.18 13.32
CA ALA A 185 2.97 10.06 13.04
C ALA A 185 4.20 10.08 13.97
N VAL A 186 4.81 11.24 14.18
CA VAL A 186 5.94 11.40 15.11
C VAL A 186 5.53 11.03 16.53
N ASP A 187 4.39 11.53 17.01
CA ASP A 187 3.91 11.25 18.36
C ASP A 187 3.68 9.75 18.60
N VAL A 188 3.07 9.07 17.61
CA VAL A 188 2.86 7.61 17.66
C VAL A 188 4.18 6.85 17.64
N VAL A 189 5.15 7.26 16.82
CA VAL A 189 6.47 6.61 16.74
C VAL A 189 7.25 6.80 18.05
N LEU A 190 7.26 8.01 18.63
CA LEU A 190 7.91 8.27 19.92
C LEU A 190 7.29 7.42 21.02
N ARG A 191 5.96 7.33 21.06
CA ARG A 191 5.26 6.45 22.01
C ARG A 191 5.63 4.99 21.80
N PHE A 192 5.63 4.52 20.55
CA PHE A 192 6.03 3.14 20.22
C PHE A 192 7.45 2.81 20.70
N ILE A 193 8.42 3.71 20.47
CA ILE A 193 9.80 3.53 20.93
C ILE A 193 9.85 3.42 22.46
N SER A 194 9.10 4.26 23.19
CA SER A 194 9.07 4.17 24.66
C SER A 194 8.56 2.81 25.18
N LEU A 195 7.59 2.21 24.48
CA LEU A 195 7.05 0.88 24.79
C LEU A 195 8.01 -0.27 24.47
N LEU A 196 8.99 -0.06 23.58
CA LEU A 196 10.01 -1.07 23.31
C LEU A 196 11.14 -1.08 24.35
N CYS A 197 11.32 0.03 25.07
CA CYS A 197 12.34 0.20 26.11
C CYS A 197 11.83 -0.13 27.52
N SER A 198 10.54 -0.44 27.67
CA SER A 198 9.91 -0.85 28.94
C SER A 198 9.93 -2.37 29.11
#